data_AF-A0A226EXU2-F1
#
_entry.id   AF-A0A226EXU2-F1
#
_cell.length_a   1.000
_cell.length_b   1.000
_cell.length_c   1.000
_cell.angle_alpha   90.00
_cell.angle_beta   90.00
_cell.angle_gamma   90.00
#
_symmetry.space_group_name_H-M   'P 1'
#
loop_
_entity.id
_entity.type
_entity.pdbx_description
1 polymer ?
#
loop_
_entity_poly.entity_id
_entity_poly.type
_entity_poly.pdbx_seq_one_letter_code
_entity_poly.pdbx_strand_id
1 'polypeptide(L)'
;MPTRLAYKAMAINFSATSYLCKMPIDFNLKQRRLKATTITRLNIYQFAPWLIEVFFFFYFISIGSSTLLILRQIVNPNPLVKIKHILLSLMMNTSGTVVIGTVIYILRRGEVAIWVNHHLNQYGGLIRGNLTLSASLRMLLPLPFVPIFVTIFGMAANLDVYKYQLEHIQNIYAQYVRMKVIEVSFHGVEATLTFELYECGTWLSAASIFATLRLYNTVPFGLYFMFPFFAFTCLGISHLLLPVVASMHENSMKALAKWAAQLLGNGHSSTRGKYYEDNFELYVQSGSLLDLMDSHFSCWINRSKPIFCKVYWIIRLTC
;
A
#
# COMPACT_ATOMS: atom_id res chain seq x y z
N MET A 1 -5.41 -3.86 -10.50
CA MET A 1 -6.79 -4.41 -10.34
C MET A 1 -6.77 -5.27 -9.08
N PRO A 2 -7.49 -4.90 -8.02
CA PRO A 2 -7.44 -5.64 -6.77
C PRO A 2 -7.95 -7.07 -6.95
N THR A 3 -7.17 -8.06 -6.54
CA THR A 3 -7.54 -9.47 -6.67
C THR A 3 -8.61 -9.86 -5.65
N ARG A 4 -9.35 -10.95 -5.88
CA ARG A 4 -10.29 -11.50 -4.88
C ARG A 4 -9.59 -11.78 -3.54
N LEU A 5 -8.30 -12.13 -3.57
CA LEU A 5 -7.48 -12.34 -2.38
C LEU A 5 -7.28 -11.04 -1.60
N ALA A 6 -6.95 -9.94 -2.28
CA ALA A 6 -6.76 -8.62 -1.65
C ALA A 6 -8.03 -8.15 -0.92
N TYR A 7 -9.21 -8.33 -1.53
CA TYR A 7 -10.48 -8.01 -0.86
C TYR A 7 -10.77 -8.92 0.35
N LYS A 8 -10.37 -10.19 0.30
CA LYS A 8 -10.51 -11.11 1.43
C LYS A 8 -9.56 -10.73 2.57
N ALA A 9 -8.32 -10.37 2.26
CA ALA A 9 -7.35 -9.89 3.23
C ALA A 9 -7.82 -8.59 3.92
N MET A 10 -8.31 -7.62 3.15
CA MET A 10 -8.93 -6.41 3.70
C MET A 10 -10.11 -6.74 4.63
N ALA A 11 -11.02 -7.61 4.19
CA ALA A 11 -12.16 -8.00 5.02
C ALA A 11 -11.76 -8.66 6.34
N ILE A 12 -10.75 -9.53 6.31
CA ILE A 12 -10.22 -10.14 7.53
C ILE A 12 -9.60 -9.08 8.44
N ASN A 13 -8.87 -8.11 7.90
CA ASN A 13 -8.26 -7.04 8.68
C ASN A 13 -9.32 -6.14 9.36
N PHE A 14 -10.35 -5.72 8.62
CA PHE A 14 -11.47 -4.94 9.17
C PHE A 14 -12.31 -5.76 10.17
N SER A 15 -12.47 -7.07 9.93
CA SER A 15 -13.14 -7.96 10.89
C SER A 15 -12.32 -8.13 12.16
N ALA A 16 -11.00 -8.29 12.04
CA ALA A 16 -10.10 -8.44 13.17
C ALA A 16 -10.06 -7.15 14.00
N THR A 17 -10.12 -5.97 13.38
CA THR A 17 -10.11 -4.67 14.06
C THR A 17 -11.49 -4.18 14.50
N SER A 18 -12.54 -4.99 14.37
CA SER A 18 -13.92 -4.59 14.71
C SER A 18 -14.15 -4.31 16.20
N TYR A 19 -13.26 -4.80 17.08
CA TYR A 19 -13.30 -4.49 18.51
C TYR A 19 -12.71 -3.11 18.86
N LEU A 20 -12.00 -2.47 17.92
CA LEU A 20 -11.44 -1.13 18.12
C LEU A 20 -12.51 -0.06 17.95
N CYS A 21 -12.16 1.17 18.34
CA CYS A 21 -13.00 2.34 18.12
C CYS A 21 -13.45 2.43 16.65
N LYS A 22 -14.75 2.70 16.45
CA LYS A 22 -15.32 2.79 15.11
C LYS A 22 -14.60 3.88 14.32
N MET A 23 -14.02 3.50 13.19
CA MET A 23 -13.27 4.39 12.31
C MET A 23 -14.18 4.89 11.16
N PRO A 24 -13.92 6.08 10.58
CA PRO A 24 -14.76 6.66 9.53
C PRO A 24 -14.66 5.95 8.17
N ILE A 25 -13.84 4.90 8.07
CA ILE A 25 -13.70 4.06 6.89
C ILE A 25 -14.13 2.66 7.26
N ASP A 26 -15.10 2.11 6.54
CA ASP A 26 -15.53 0.73 6.71
C ASP A 26 -15.34 -0.03 5.41
N PHE A 27 -15.19 -1.35 5.47
CA PHE A 27 -15.07 -2.20 4.28
C PHE A 27 -16.31 -3.06 4.10
N ASN A 28 -17.08 -2.78 3.05
CA ASN A 28 -18.24 -3.60 2.71
C ASN A 28 -17.82 -4.80 1.84
N LEU A 29 -17.73 -5.98 2.45
CA LEU A 29 -17.35 -7.22 1.78
C LEU A 29 -18.27 -7.59 0.61
N LYS A 30 -19.58 -7.36 0.72
CA LYS A 30 -20.56 -7.70 -0.34
C LYS A 30 -20.34 -6.85 -1.58
N GLN A 31 -20.08 -5.56 -1.37
CA GLN A 31 -19.86 -4.60 -2.46
C GLN A 31 -18.40 -4.55 -2.91
N ARG A 32 -17.48 -5.15 -2.15
CA ARG A 32 -16.01 -5.06 -2.34
C ARG A 32 -15.55 -3.61 -2.47
N ARG A 33 -16.10 -2.74 -1.63
CA ARG A 33 -15.81 -1.30 -1.66
C ARG A 33 -15.56 -0.81 -0.25
N LEU A 34 -14.59 0.10 -0.13
CA LEU A 34 -14.45 0.93 1.05
C LEU A 34 -15.59 1.94 1.07
N LYS A 35 -16.25 2.06 2.22
CA LYS A 35 -17.29 3.03 2.51
C LYS A 35 -16.70 4.04 3.48
N ALA A 36 -16.37 5.22 2.98
CA ALA A 36 -16.04 6.34 3.87
C ALA A 36 -17.34 7.00 4.34
N THR A 37 -17.50 7.16 5.64
CA THR A 37 -18.57 7.94 6.25
C THR A 37 -18.04 9.33 6.57
N THR A 38 -18.58 10.34 5.90
CA THR A 38 -18.23 11.73 6.19
C THR A 38 -18.60 12.07 7.63
N ILE A 39 -17.63 12.61 8.38
CA ILE A 39 -17.86 13.04 9.76
C ILE A 39 -18.66 14.35 9.71
N THR A 40 -19.89 14.28 10.21
CA THR A 40 -20.83 15.41 10.34
C THR A 40 -21.03 15.71 11.82
N ARG A 41 -21.60 16.87 12.14
CA ARG A 41 -21.91 17.22 13.54
C ARG A 41 -22.83 16.19 14.22
N LEU A 42 -23.65 15.47 13.46
CA LEU A 42 -24.61 14.49 13.99
C LEU A 42 -23.96 13.15 14.35
N ASN A 43 -22.90 12.74 13.64
CA ASN A 43 -22.26 11.43 13.84
C ASN A 43 -20.89 11.52 14.56
N ILE A 44 -20.42 12.73 14.88
CA ILE A 44 -19.10 12.94 15.49
C ILE A 44 -18.92 12.16 16.79
N TYR A 45 -19.97 12.01 17.60
CA TYR A 45 -19.92 11.25 18.86
C TYR A 45 -19.61 9.76 18.65
N GLN A 46 -19.99 9.18 17.51
CA GLN A 46 -19.68 7.78 17.19
C GLN A 46 -18.18 7.59 16.88
N PHE A 47 -17.53 8.63 16.35
CA PHE A 47 -16.12 8.63 15.97
C PHE A 47 -15.23 9.31 17.02
N ALA A 48 -15.81 9.90 18.07
CA ALA A 48 -15.08 10.65 19.08
C ALA A 48 -13.98 9.83 19.78
N PRO A 49 -14.20 8.56 20.18
CA PRO A 49 -13.13 7.75 20.77
C PRO A 49 -11.94 7.56 19.82
N TRP A 50 -12.20 7.30 18.54
CA TRP A 50 -11.17 7.17 17.52
C TRP A 50 -10.45 8.50 17.25
N LEU A 51 -11.18 9.61 17.18
CA LEU A 51 -10.59 10.94 17.01
C LEU A 51 -9.72 11.33 18.21
N ILE A 52 -10.15 11.01 19.43
CA ILE A 52 -9.36 11.24 20.65
C ILE A 52 -8.11 10.35 20.61
N GLU A 53 -8.22 9.08 20.24
CA GLU A 53 -7.06 8.19 20.11
C GLU A 53 -6.01 8.76 19.13
N VAL A 54 -6.44 9.15 17.93
CA VAL A 54 -5.53 9.61 16.88
C VAL A 54 -5.02 11.04 17.14
N PHE A 55 -5.88 11.98 17.53
CA PHE A 55 -5.46 13.37 17.71
C PHE A 55 -4.97 13.67 19.12
N PHE A 56 -5.50 13.06 20.17
CA PHE A 56 -5.04 13.35 21.52
C PHE A 56 -3.87 12.47 21.92
N PHE A 57 -4.03 11.16 21.86
CA PHE A 57 -2.96 10.25 22.30
C PHE A 57 -1.78 10.26 21.33
N PHE A 58 -2.02 10.08 20.03
CA PHE A 58 -0.91 10.04 19.08
C PHE A 58 -0.27 11.41 18.84
N TYR A 59 -1.02 12.50 18.70
CA TYR A 59 -0.40 13.82 18.48
C TYR A 59 0.13 14.43 19.77
N PHE A 60 -0.76 14.73 20.72
CA PHE A 60 -0.38 15.57 21.87
C PHE A 60 0.54 14.82 22.81
N ILE A 61 0.31 13.53 23.07
CA ILE A 61 1.18 12.80 23.98
C ILE A 61 2.49 12.45 23.29
N SER A 62 2.46 11.86 22.08
CA SER A 62 3.71 11.48 21.40
C SER A 62 4.52 12.70 21.00
N ILE A 63 4.01 13.55 20.09
CA ILE A 63 4.73 14.72 19.56
C ILE A 63 4.96 15.76 20.64
N GLY A 64 3.99 15.97 21.54
CA GLY A 64 4.16 16.92 22.64
C GLY A 64 5.25 16.48 23.60
N SER A 65 5.33 15.20 23.98
CA SER A 65 6.38 14.73 24.90
C SER A 65 7.78 14.79 24.30
N SER A 66 7.95 14.43 23.02
CA SER A 66 9.24 14.56 22.32
C SER A 66 9.63 16.01 22.09
N THR A 67 8.67 16.89 21.76
CA THR A 67 8.92 18.32 21.61
C THR A 67 9.32 18.96 22.94
N LEU A 68 8.66 18.58 24.05
CA LEU A 68 9.05 19.02 25.40
C LEU A 68 10.45 18.53 25.78
N LEU A 69 10.82 17.30 25.41
CA LEU A 69 12.17 16.77 25.62
C LEU A 69 13.23 17.59 24.88
N ILE A 70 12.98 17.91 23.61
CA ILE A 70 13.88 18.74 22.78
C ILE A 70 13.98 20.15 23.36
N LEU A 71 12.84 20.78 23.67
CA LEU A 71 12.79 22.14 24.21
C LEU A 71 13.51 22.22 25.57
N ARG A 72 13.26 21.26 26.46
CA ARG A 72 13.95 21.18 27.75
C ARG A 72 15.45 21.07 27.58
N GLN A 73 15.93 20.28 26.62
CA GLN A 73 17.36 20.11 26.37
C GLN A 73 18.01 21.39 25.81
N ILE A 74 17.26 22.22 25.09
CA ILE A 74 17.72 23.54 24.60
C ILE A 74 17.79 24.55 25.74
N VAL A 75 16.76 24.60 26.60
CA VAL A 75 16.66 25.61 27.68
C VAL A 75 17.54 25.26 28.88
N ASN A 76 17.55 24.00 29.31
CA ASN A 76 18.34 23.53 30.46
C ASN A 76 18.91 22.13 30.16
N PRO A 77 20.09 22.05 29.53
CA PRO A 77 20.63 20.80 29.03
C PRO A 77 20.90 19.82 30.18
N ASN A 78 20.24 18.67 30.13
CA ASN A 78 20.50 17.60 31.08
C ASN A 78 21.67 16.74 30.58
N PRO A 79 22.78 16.60 31.33
CA PRO A 79 23.94 15.81 30.90
C PRO A 79 23.63 14.30 30.73
N LEU A 80 22.54 13.81 31.34
CA LEU A 80 22.08 12.43 31.17
C LEU A 80 21.46 12.19 29.79
N VAL A 81 20.92 13.24 29.16
CA VAL A 81 20.26 13.16 27.85
C VAL A 81 21.31 13.38 26.75
N LYS A 82 21.82 12.27 26.22
CA LYS A 82 22.75 12.27 25.08
C LYS A 82 22.08 12.66 23.76
N ILE A 83 22.86 13.17 22.79
CA ILE A 83 22.43 13.58 21.43
C ILE A 83 21.52 12.55 20.75
N LYS A 84 21.82 11.25 20.89
CA LYS A 84 20.99 10.19 20.30
C LYS A 84 19.51 10.22 20.73
N HIS A 85 19.20 10.67 21.95
CA HIS A 85 17.83 10.77 22.43
C HIS A 85 17.10 11.97 21.81
N ILE A 86 17.84 13.06 21.54
CA ILE A 86 17.33 14.23 20.82
C ILE A 86 16.99 13.83 19.38
N LEU A 87 17.90 13.11 18.71
CA LEU A 87 17.69 12.63 17.34
C LEU A 87 16.50 11.65 17.27
N LEU A 88 16.37 10.76 18.24
CA LEU A 88 15.20 9.87 18.34
C LEU A 88 13.89 10.65 18.55
N SER A 89 13.90 11.68 19.39
CA SER A 89 12.73 12.55 19.62
C SER A 89 12.35 13.31 18.36
N LEU A 90 13.33 13.73 17.56
CA LEU A 90 13.10 14.37 16.26
C LEU A 90 12.46 13.41 15.26
N MET A 91 12.94 12.17 15.18
CA MET A 91 12.34 11.14 14.32
C MET A 91 10.91 10.75 14.75
N MET A 92 10.64 10.73 16.06
CA MET A 92 9.29 10.54 16.60
C MET A 92 8.36 11.69 16.18
N ASN A 93 8.84 12.94 16.23
CA ASN A 93 8.08 14.09 15.75
C ASN A 93 7.76 13.98 14.25
N THR A 94 8.76 13.70 13.41
CA THR A 94 8.54 13.62 11.96
C THR A 94 7.56 12.50 11.61
N SER A 95 7.75 11.30 12.15
CA SER A 95 6.83 10.17 11.94
C SER A 95 5.41 10.48 12.43
N GLY A 96 5.26 11.03 13.63
CA GLY A 96 3.96 11.45 14.16
C GLY A 96 3.27 12.48 13.25
N THR A 97 4.00 13.46 12.73
CA THR A 97 3.43 14.45 11.81
C THR A 97 2.99 13.85 10.48
N VAL A 98 3.72 12.87 9.95
CA VAL A 98 3.36 12.16 8.71
C VAL A 98 2.09 11.34 8.90
N VAL A 99 1.97 10.61 10.02
CA VAL A 99 0.76 9.84 10.35
C VAL A 99 -0.47 10.75 10.42
N ILE A 100 -0.36 11.88 11.12
CA ILE A 100 -1.48 12.82 11.26
C ILE A 100 -1.79 13.53 9.96
N GLY A 101 -0.77 13.91 9.18
CA GLY A 101 -0.95 14.44 7.84
C GLY A 101 -1.73 13.46 6.96
N THR A 102 -1.42 12.18 7.05
CA THR A 102 -2.12 11.10 6.33
C THR A 102 -3.57 10.96 6.80
N VAL A 103 -3.82 11.00 8.11
CA VAL A 103 -5.18 10.94 8.66
C VAL A 103 -6.01 12.15 8.23
N ILE A 104 -5.47 13.37 8.34
CA ILE A 104 -6.15 14.60 7.90
C ILE A 104 -6.42 14.54 6.39
N TYR A 105 -5.44 14.06 5.61
CA TYR A 105 -5.61 13.87 4.18
C TYR A 105 -6.77 12.92 3.87
N ILE A 106 -6.80 11.75 4.52
CA ILE A 106 -7.88 10.77 4.39
C ILE A 106 -9.23 11.36 4.80
N LEU A 107 -9.30 12.11 5.90
CA LEU A 107 -10.53 12.74 6.36
C LEU A 107 -11.03 13.81 5.37
N ARG A 108 -10.12 14.61 4.78
CA ARG A 108 -10.48 15.65 3.80
C ARG A 108 -10.80 15.10 2.41
N ARG A 109 -10.11 14.03 2.01
CA ARG A 109 -10.14 13.48 0.65
C ARG A 109 -10.81 12.11 0.58
N GLY A 110 -11.45 11.63 1.64
CA GLY A 110 -12.15 10.34 1.66
C GLY A 110 -13.17 10.20 0.53
N GLU A 111 -13.76 11.31 0.08
CA GLU A 111 -14.64 11.35 -1.10
C GLU A 111 -13.89 11.07 -2.42
N VAL A 112 -12.62 11.45 -2.52
CA VAL A 112 -11.76 11.15 -3.69
C VAL A 112 -11.48 9.66 -3.78
N ALA A 113 -11.27 8.98 -2.65
CA ALA A 113 -11.12 7.52 -2.64
C ALA A 113 -12.40 6.82 -3.14
N ILE A 114 -13.59 7.33 -2.79
CA ILE A 114 -14.87 6.85 -3.33
C ILE A 114 -14.97 7.13 -4.84
N TRP A 115 -14.54 8.32 -5.28
CA TRP A 115 -14.57 8.73 -6.68
C TRP A 115 -13.67 7.86 -7.58
N VAL A 116 -12.45 7.56 -7.11
CA VAL A 116 -11.52 6.65 -7.80
C VAL A 116 -12.11 5.24 -7.90
N ASN A 117 -12.75 4.76 -6.82
CA ASN A 117 -13.41 3.45 -6.81
C ASN A 117 -14.63 3.38 -7.75
N HIS A 118 -15.34 4.51 -7.91
CA HIS A 118 -16.44 4.65 -8.87
C HIS A 118 -15.93 4.56 -10.31
N HIS A 119 -14.86 5.30 -10.64
CA HIS A 119 -14.25 5.28 -11.96
C HIS A 119 -13.71 3.88 -12.30
N LEU A 120 -12.95 3.24 -11.40
CA LEU A 120 -12.44 1.88 -11.62
C LEU A 120 -13.55 0.86 -11.94
N ASN A 121 -14.75 1.02 -11.37
CA ASN A 121 -15.88 0.16 -11.68
C ASN A 121 -16.51 0.43 -13.05
N GLN A 122 -16.62 1.70 -13.45
CA GLN A 122 -17.10 2.06 -14.79
C GLN A 122 -16.17 1.48 -15.87
N TYR A 123 -14.85 1.61 -15.67
CA TYR A 123 -13.88 1.04 -16.60
C TYR A 123 -13.85 -0.50 -16.56
N GLY A 124 -14.07 -1.12 -15.40
CA GLY A 124 -14.19 -2.58 -15.28
C GLY A 124 -15.38 -3.17 -16.04
N GLY A 125 -16.50 -2.44 -16.15
CA GLY A 125 -17.66 -2.81 -16.95
C GLY A 125 -17.39 -2.73 -18.46
N LEU A 126 -16.71 -1.67 -18.90
CA LEU A 126 -16.35 -1.46 -20.31
C LEU A 126 -15.40 -2.56 -20.83
N ILE A 127 -14.42 -2.97 -20.02
CA ILE A 127 -13.48 -4.04 -20.40
C ILE A 127 -14.18 -5.41 -20.46
N ARG A 128 -15.24 -5.61 -19.66
CA ARG A 128 -16.00 -6.87 -19.65
C ARG A 128 -17.02 -6.96 -20.79
N GLY A 129 -17.53 -5.82 -21.28
CA GLY A 129 -18.49 -5.78 -22.40
C GLY A 129 -17.88 -5.98 -23.79
N ASN A 130 -16.61 -5.63 -23.99
CA ASN A 130 -15.96 -5.77 -25.32
C ASN A 130 -15.32 -7.14 -25.59
N LEU A 131 -15.32 -8.08 -24.62
CA LEU A 131 -14.80 -9.43 -24.85
C LEU A 131 -15.80 -10.37 -25.56
N THR A 132 -17.07 -10.00 -25.64
CA THR A 132 -18.11 -10.77 -26.36
C THR A 132 -18.14 -10.52 -27.88
N LEU A 133 -17.39 -9.53 -28.39
CA LEU A 133 -17.31 -9.25 -29.82
C LEU A 133 -16.42 -10.23 -30.61
N SER A 134 -15.77 -11.18 -29.93
CA SER A 134 -14.94 -12.22 -30.56
C SER A 134 -15.71 -13.47 -31.01
N ALA A 135 -16.99 -13.59 -30.64
CA ALA A 135 -17.84 -14.72 -31.02
C ALA A 135 -18.56 -14.52 -32.36
N SER A 136 -18.91 -13.28 -32.74
CA SER A 136 -19.54 -12.96 -34.03
C SER A 136 -18.56 -12.95 -35.20
N LEU A 137 -17.25 -12.82 -34.95
CA LEU A 137 -16.23 -12.81 -36.01
C LEU A 137 -15.90 -14.20 -36.58
N ARG A 138 -16.40 -15.29 -35.97
CA ARG A 138 -16.16 -16.67 -36.44
C ARG A 138 -17.21 -17.21 -37.41
N MET A 139 -18.29 -16.47 -37.67
CA MET A 139 -19.30 -16.86 -38.66
C MET A 139 -19.10 -16.24 -40.04
N LEU A 140 -18.08 -15.38 -40.22
CA LEU A 140 -17.85 -14.63 -41.46
C LEU A 140 -16.67 -15.17 -42.29
N LEU A 141 -16.51 -16.50 -42.33
CA LEU A 141 -15.32 -17.15 -42.90
C LEU A 141 -15.64 -18.30 -43.87
N PRO A 142 -16.56 -18.10 -44.81
CA PRO A 142 -16.25 -18.56 -46.16
C PRO A 142 -16.83 -17.64 -47.25
N LEU A 143 -15.96 -16.91 -47.98
CA LEU A 143 -16.13 -16.54 -49.41
C LEU A 143 -14.99 -15.61 -49.83
N PRO A 144 -13.89 -16.13 -50.41
CA PRO A 144 -12.78 -15.30 -50.82
C PRO A 144 -12.91 -14.91 -52.31
N PHE A 145 -12.51 -13.68 -52.61
CA PHE A 145 -12.02 -13.16 -53.91
C PHE A 145 -12.86 -12.22 -54.79
N VAL A 146 -14.17 -12.04 -54.59
CA VAL A 146 -14.91 -10.96 -55.30
C VAL A 146 -15.07 -9.66 -54.48
N PRO A 147 -15.20 -9.68 -53.13
CA PRO A 147 -15.39 -8.44 -52.38
C PRO A 147 -14.16 -7.53 -52.37
N ILE A 148 -12.94 -8.05 -52.46
CA ILE A 148 -11.71 -7.29 -52.16
C ILE A 148 -11.57 -6.01 -53.01
N PHE A 149 -11.92 -6.04 -54.30
CA PHE A 149 -11.87 -4.84 -55.14
C PHE A 149 -12.96 -3.82 -54.83
N VAL A 150 -14.17 -4.28 -54.45
CA VAL A 150 -15.29 -3.40 -54.03
C VAL A 150 -15.05 -2.86 -52.62
N THR A 151 -14.41 -3.62 -51.72
CA THR A 151 -14.02 -3.14 -50.39
C THR A 151 -12.83 -2.19 -50.46
N ILE A 152 -11.87 -2.37 -51.36
CA ILE A 152 -10.76 -1.41 -51.54
C ILE A 152 -11.27 -0.07 -52.08
N PHE A 153 -12.14 -0.08 -53.10
CA PHE A 153 -12.76 1.16 -53.61
C PHE A 153 -13.80 1.77 -52.65
N GLY A 154 -14.54 0.93 -51.90
CA GLY A 154 -15.46 1.38 -50.85
C GLY A 154 -14.75 1.91 -49.60
N MET A 155 -13.56 1.39 -49.26
CA MET A 155 -12.69 1.93 -48.20
C MET A 155 -11.97 3.20 -48.65
N ALA A 156 -11.62 3.33 -49.93
CA ALA A 156 -11.04 4.55 -50.50
C ALA A 156 -12.06 5.71 -50.58
N ALA A 157 -13.31 5.43 -50.93
CA ALA A 157 -14.39 6.42 -50.99
C ALA A 157 -14.91 6.83 -49.60
N ASN A 158 -14.59 6.07 -48.54
CA ASN A 158 -15.06 6.32 -47.17
C ASN A 158 -13.89 6.51 -46.18
N LEU A 159 -12.72 6.89 -46.70
CA LEU A 159 -11.47 6.97 -45.95
C LEU A 159 -11.53 8.03 -44.84
N ASP A 160 -12.35 9.07 -45.01
CA ASP A 160 -12.62 10.08 -43.96
C ASP A 160 -13.41 9.52 -42.77
N VAL A 161 -14.34 8.59 -42.99
CA VAL A 161 -15.08 7.93 -41.89
C VAL A 161 -14.18 6.97 -41.13
N TYR A 162 -13.29 6.26 -41.82
CA TYR A 162 -12.29 5.40 -41.17
C TYR A 162 -11.23 6.21 -40.44
N LYS A 163 -10.83 7.38 -40.95
CA LYS A 163 -9.89 8.27 -40.27
C LYS A 163 -10.46 8.75 -38.93
N TYR A 164 -11.73 9.13 -38.89
CA TYR A 164 -12.42 9.51 -37.66
C TYR A 164 -12.56 8.34 -36.68
N GLN A 165 -12.94 7.14 -37.15
CA GLN A 165 -13.02 5.95 -36.30
C GLN A 165 -11.65 5.51 -35.77
N LEU A 166 -10.61 5.57 -36.59
CA LEU A 166 -9.25 5.20 -36.19
C LEU A 166 -8.69 6.19 -35.17
N GLU A 167 -8.91 7.50 -35.36
CA GLU A 167 -8.52 8.54 -34.42
C GLU A 167 -9.28 8.39 -33.08
N HIS A 168 -10.57 8.04 -33.14
CA HIS A 168 -11.35 7.76 -31.94
C HIS A 168 -10.85 6.50 -31.19
N ILE A 169 -10.53 5.43 -31.91
CA ILE A 169 -9.97 4.19 -31.31
C ILE A 169 -8.58 4.46 -30.72
N GLN A 170 -7.73 5.21 -31.42
CA GLN A 170 -6.42 5.61 -30.92
C GLN A 170 -6.53 6.48 -29.66
N ASN A 171 -7.48 7.41 -29.61
CA ASN A 171 -7.70 8.25 -28.45
C ASN A 171 -8.22 7.44 -27.24
N ILE A 172 -9.17 6.52 -27.46
CA ILE A 172 -9.64 5.58 -26.41
C ILE A 172 -8.49 4.72 -25.91
N TYR A 173 -7.67 4.17 -26.82
CA TYR A 173 -6.52 3.34 -26.46
C TYR A 173 -5.46 4.15 -25.67
N ALA A 174 -5.17 5.38 -26.09
CA ALA A 174 -4.25 6.28 -25.39
C ALA A 174 -4.75 6.63 -23.99
N GLN A 175 -6.05 6.88 -23.82
CA GLN A 175 -6.66 7.12 -22.50
C GLN A 175 -6.62 5.87 -21.61
N TYR A 176 -6.88 4.69 -22.18
CA TYR A 176 -6.78 3.43 -21.47
C TYR A 176 -5.35 3.15 -20.99
N VAL A 177 -4.34 3.36 -21.85
CA VAL A 177 -2.93 3.20 -21.50
C VAL A 177 -2.54 4.19 -20.39
N ARG A 178 -2.94 5.47 -20.49
CA ARG A 178 -2.69 6.47 -19.43
C ARG A 178 -3.31 6.05 -18.11
N MET A 179 -4.56 5.59 -18.11
CA MET A 179 -5.23 5.11 -16.91
C MET A 179 -4.53 3.88 -16.31
N LYS A 180 -4.07 2.94 -17.15
CA LYS A 180 -3.34 1.76 -16.70
C LYS A 180 -1.97 2.09 -16.12
N VAL A 181 -1.25 3.04 -16.72
CA VAL A 181 0.02 3.55 -16.16
C VAL A 181 -0.24 4.17 -14.79
N ILE A 182 -1.27 5.02 -14.67
CA ILE A 182 -1.65 5.63 -13.38
C ILE A 182 -2.02 4.55 -12.35
N GLU A 183 -2.83 3.55 -12.70
CA GLU A 183 -3.20 2.44 -11.80
C GLU A 183 -1.98 1.66 -11.31
N VAL A 184 -1.02 1.39 -12.18
CA VAL A 184 0.24 0.70 -11.82
C VAL A 184 1.12 1.59 -10.96
N SER A 185 1.21 2.89 -11.24
CA SER A 185 1.95 3.86 -10.43
C SER A 185 1.35 4.00 -9.03
N PHE A 186 0.03 4.02 -8.89
CA PHE A 186 -0.65 4.09 -7.58
C PHE A 186 -0.41 2.83 -6.73
N HIS A 187 -0.41 1.63 -7.34
CA HIS A 187 -0.05 0.42 -6.61
C HIS A 187 1.42 0.43 -6.14
N GLY A 188 2.32 1.07 -6.90
CA GLY A 188 3.69 1.31 -6.45
C GLY A 188 3.74 2.24 -5.24
N VAL A 189 3.03 3.37 -5.27
CA VAL A 189 2.99 4.33 -4.16
C VAL A 189 2.36 3.72 -2.90
N GLU A 190 1.27 2.95 -3.03
CA GLU A 190 0.66 2.23 -1.92
C GLU A 190 1.63 1.19 -1.31
N ALA A 191 2.40 0.50 -2.14
CA ALA A 191 3.40 -0.47 -1.68
C ALA A 191 4.49 0.25 -0.90
N THR A 192 5.06 1.31 -1.49
CA THR A 192 6.12 2.11 -0.87
C THR A 192 5.67 2.68 0.46
N LEU A 193 4.47 3.26 0.53
CA LEU A 193 3.91 3.77 1.79
C LEU A 193 3.70 2.66 2.82
N THR A 194 3.21 1.49 2.40
CA THR A 194 3.02 0.35 3.31
C THR A 194 4.35 -0.15 3.86
N PHE A 195 5.39 -0.23 3.02
CA PHE A 195 6.74 -0.59 3.43
C PHE A 195 7.35 0.46 4.36
N GLU A 196 7.23 1.75 4.04
CA GLU A 196 7.73 2.84 4.86
C GLU A 196 7.05 2.87 6.24
N LEU A 197 5.74 2.63 6.28
CA LEU A 197 4.97 2.57 7.53
C LEU A 197 5.31 1.33 8.36
N TYR A 198 5.55 0.19 7.71
CA TYR A 198 6.04 -1.03 8.34
C TYR A 198 7.45 -0.84 8.93
N GLU A 199 8.35 -0.21 8.18
CA GLU A 199 9.71 0.09 8.61
C GLU A 199 9.68 1.06 9.79
N CYS A 200 8.94 2.16 9.68
CA CYS A 200 8.76 3.15 10.73
C CYS A 200 8.19 2.52 12.01
N GLY A 201 7.16 1.67 11.90
CA GLY A 201 6.59 0.93 13.04
C GLY A 201 7.61 0.01 13.71
N THR A 202 8.49 -0.63 12.93
CA THR A 202 9.55 -1.49 13.45
C THR A 202 10.62 -0.68 14.20
N TRP A 203 11.05 0.46 13.64
CA TRP A 203 11.98 1.38 14.29
C TRP A 203 11.41 1.95 15.59
N LEU A 204 10.14 2.34 15.58
CA LEU A 204 9.41 2.84 16.75
C LEU A 204 9.30 1.78 17.84
N SER A 205 8.98 0.54 17.48
CA SER A 205 8.94 -0.57 18.43
C SER A 205 10.31 -0.84 19.05
N ALA A 206 11.37 -0.91 18.23
CA ALA A 206 12.73 -1.11 18.71
C ALA A 206 13.18 0.02 19.65
N ALA A 207 12.85 1.27 19.31
CA ALA A 207 13.12 2.44 20.16
C ALA A 207 12.39 2.37 21.50
N SER A 208 11.12 1.97 21.50
CA SER A 208 10.33 1.80 22.73
C SER A 208 10.84 0.65 23.60
N ILE A 209 11.25 -0.47 23.02
CA ILE A 209 11.89 -1.57 23.77
C ILE A 209 13.22 -1.08 24.37
N PHE A 210 14.03 -0.35 23.60
CA PHE A 210 15.29 0.21 24.08
C PHE A 210 15.06 1.19 25.25
N ALA A 211 14.07 2.08 25.12
CA ALA A 211 13.65 2.98 26.18
C ALA A 211 13.23 2.21 27.43
N THR A 212 12.42 1.15 27.28
CA THR A 212 11.99 0.26 28.38
C THR A 212 13.17 -0.39 29.09
N LEU A 213 14.24 -0.77 28.38
CA LEU A 213 15.41 -1.39 29.01
C LEU A 213 16.33 -0.37 29.70
N ARG A 214 16.49 0.82 29.11
CA ARG A 214 17.47 1.81 29.59
C ARG A 214 16.93 2.82 30.58
N LEU A 215 15.63 3.09 30.58
CA LEU A 215 15.01 4.14 31.38
C LEU A 215 14.30 3.62 32.63
N TYR A 216 14.36 2.32 32.92
CA TYR A 216 13.70 1.69 34.08
C TYR A 216 14.00 2.39 35.41
N ASN A 217 15.25 2.80 35.64
CA ASN A 217 15.66 3.47 36.88
C ASN A 217 15.57 5.01 36.83
N THR A 218 15.27 5.60 35.68
CA THR A 218 15.37 7.05 35.46
C THR A 218 14.00 7.71 35.32
N VAL A 219 13.00 6.97 34.83
CA VAL A 219 11.69 7.51 34.48
C VAL A 219 10.65 7.00 35.49
N PRO A 220 9.73 7.85 35.98
CA PRO A 220 8.69 7.43 36.92
C PRO A 220 7.85 6.29 36.34
N PHE A 221 7.45 5.36 37.20
CA PHE A 221 6.80 4.10 36.85
C PHE A 221 5.61 4.21 35.88
N GLY A 222 4.81 5.29 36.00
CA GLY A 222 3.68 5.52 35.10
C GLY A 222 4.09 5.74 33.63
N LEU A 223 5.14 6.53 33.38
CA LEU A 223 5.67 6.74 32.03
C LEU A 223 6.43 5.50 31.53
N TYR A 224 7.04 4.75 32.45
CA TYR A 224 7.71 3.50 32.12
C TYR A 224 6.77 2.47 31.46
N PHE A 225 5.56 2.32 32.00
CA PHE A 225 4.56 1.36 31.50
C PHE A 225 4.05 1.67 30.08
N MET A 226 4.18 2.91 29.61
CA MET A 226 3.73 3.30 28.27
C MET A 226 4.63 2.77 27.15
N PHE A 227 5.94 2.63 27.40
CA PHE A 227 6.88 2.15 26.38
C PHE A 227 6.62 0.71 25.91
N PRO A 228 6.45 -0.30 26.79
CA PRO A 228 6.14 -1.66 26.34
C PRO A 228 4.77 -1.72 25.66
N PHE A 229 3.78 -0.97 26.14
CA PHE A 229 2.47 -0.88 25.48
C PHE A 229 2.61 -0.33 24.06
N PHE A 230 3.36 0.75 23.87
CA PHE A 230 3.62 1.33 22.54
C PHE A 230 4.35 0.35 21.63
N ALA A 231 5.34 -0.38 22.15
CA ALA A 231 6.04 -1.41 21.40
C ALA A 231 5.11 -2.53 20.93
N PHE A 232 4.21 -3.02 21.81
CA PHE A 232 3.20 -4.02 21.46
C PHE A 232 2.21 -3.50 20.42
N THR A 233 1.75 -2.27 20.55
CA THR A 233 0.84 -1.65 19.58
C THR A 233 1.50 -1.51 18.21
N CYS A 234 2.73 -1.01 18.15
CA CYS A 234 3.49 -0.92 16.90
C CYS A 234 3.71 -2.30 16.26
N LEU A 235 4.11 -3.31 17.06
CA LEU A 235 4.26 -4.68 16.55
C LEU A 235 2.94 -5.28 16.08
N GLY A 236 1.84 -5.02 16.79
CA GLY A 236 0.50 -5.46 16.41
C GLY A 236 0.09 -4.88 15.05
N ILE A 237 0.29 -3.56 14.85
CA ILE A 237 0.02 -2.89 13.58
C ILE A 237 0.92 -3.45 12.47
N SER A 238 2.22 -3.61 12.72
CA SER A 238 3.15 -4.22 11.75
C SER A 238 2.74 -5.64 11.37
N HIS A 239 2.25 -6.44 12.33
CA HIS A 239 1.77 -7.79 12.09
C HIS A 239 0.46 -7.81 11.27
N LEU A 240 -0.41 -6.81 11.43
CA LEU A 240 -1.61 -6.65 10.60
C LEU A 240 -1.28 -6.23 9.16
N LEU A 241 -0.15 -5.56 8.94
CA LEU A 241 0.33 -5.15 7.61
C LEU A 241 1.04 -6.28 6.85
N LEU A 242 1.57 -7.28 7.55
CA LEU A 242 2.31 -8.41 6.97
C LEU A 242 1.55 -9.17 5.86
N PRO A 243 0.25 -9.52 6.03
CA PRO A 243 -0.53 -10.17 4.97
C PRO A 243 -0.74 -9.28 3.74
N VAL A 244 -0.79 -7.96 3.93
CA VAL A 244 -0.90 -6.99 2.82
C VAL A 244 0.38 -7.02 2.01
N VAL A 245 1.54 -6.91 2.67
CA VAL A 245 2.87 -6.98 2.03
C VAL A 245 3.05 -8.32 1.28
N ALA A 246 2.71 -9.44 1.92
CA ALA A 246 2.80 -10.76 1.28
C ALA A 246 1.90 -10.88 0.03
N SER A 247 0.67 -10.36 0.11
CA SER A 247 -0.24 -10.31 -1.03
C SER A 247 0.29 -9.41 -2.15
N MET A 248 0.91 -8.28 -1.82
CA MET A 248 1.53 -7.39 -2.82
C MET A 248 2.69 -8.08 -3.54
N HIS A 249 3.54 -8.78 -2.79
CA HIS A 249 4.65 -9.56 -3.34
C HIS A 249 4.16 -10.70 -4.24
N GLU A 250 3.14 -11.46 -3.82
CA GLU A 250 2.61 -12.54 -4.66
C GLU A 250 1.96 -12.00 -5.95
N ASN A 251 1.26 -10.87 -5.87
CA ASN A 251 0.65 -10.23 -7.03
C ASN A 251 1.70 -9.65 -7.98
N SER A 252 2.80 -9.07 -7.47
CA SER A 252 3.89 -8.57 -8.31
C SER A 252 4.61 -9.72 -9.02
N MET A 253 4.89 -10.82 -8.34
CA MET A 253 5.48 -12.03 -8.93
C MET A 253 4.59 -12.63 -10.03
N LYS A 254 3.27 -12.70 -9.82
CA LYS A 254 2.33 -13.16 -10.86
C LYS A 254 2.26 -12.22 -12.06
N ALA A 255 2.34 -10.90 -11.82
CA ALA A 255 2.36 -9.91 -12.89
C ALA A 255 3.66 -10.04 -13.72
N LEU A 256 4.80 -10.18 -13.05
CA LEU A 256 6.10 -10.40 -13.67
C LEU A 256 6.11 -11.67 -14.51
N ALA A 257 5.63 -12.79 -13.96
CA ALA A 257 5.57 -14.07 -14.66
C ALA A 257 4.68 -14.01 -15.92
N LYS A 258 3.54 -13.32 -15.85
CA LYS A 258 2.69 -13.10 -17.03
C LYS A 258 3.37 -12.24 -18.09
N TRP A 259 4.09 -11.21 -17.66
CA TRP A 259 4.81 -10.32 -18.57
C TRP A 259 5.96 -11.07 -19.27
N ALA A 260 6.74 -11.85 -18.52
CA ALA A 260 7.76 -12.74 -19.07
C ALA A 260 7.18 -13.76 -20.06
N ALA A 261 6.05 -14.39 -19.73
CA ALA A 261 5.38 -15.33 -20.63
C ALA A 261 4.85 -14.66 -21.91
N GLN A 262 4.42 -13.39 -21.85
CA GLN A 262 4.01 -12.63 -23.04
C GLN A 262 5.20 -12.26 -23.93
N LEU A 263 6.36 -11.97 -23.33
CA LEU A 263 7.60 -11.69 -24.07
C LEU A 263 8.14 -12.95 -24.76
N LEU A 264 8.06 -14.11 -24.10
CA LEU A 264 8.55 -15.38 -24.62
C LEU A 264 7.56 -16.11 -25.54
N GLY A 265 6.25 -15.94 -25.31
CA GLY A 265 5.19 -16.74 -25.94
C GLY A 265 4.69 -16.23 -27.29
N ASN A 266 4.97 -14.99 -27.67
CA ASN A 266 4.66 -14.50 -29.01
C ASN A 266 5.83 -14.82 -29.95
N GLY A 267 5.89 -16.09 -30.36
CA GLY A 267 6.81 -16.64 -31.35
C GLY A 267 6.61 -16.06 -32.75
N HIS A 268 6.89 -14.76 -32.90
CA HIS A 268 7.34 -14.22 -34.17
C HIS A 268 8.84 -13.99 -34.04
N SER A 269 9.58 -14.97 -34.57
CA SER A 269 11.03 -15.05 -34.68
C SER A 269 11.59 -13.91 -35.52
N SER A 270 11.51 -12.69 -35.00
CA SER A 270 12.24 -11.54 -35.47
C SER A 270 13.38 -11.31 -34.49
N THR A 271 14.59 -11.18 -35.03
CA THR A 271 15.93 -11.02 -34.44
C THR A 271 16.09 -9.89 -33.41
N ARG A 272 14.99 -9.33 -32.88
CA ARG A 272 14.94 -8.20 -31.95
C ARG A 272 14.95 -8.57 -30.46
N GLY A 273 14.89 -9.87 -30.12
CA GLY A 273 14.82 -10.35 -28.73
C GLY A 273 16.06 -10.10 -27.87
N LYS A 274 17.27 -10.07 -28.48
CA LYS A 274 18.53 -9.96 -27.73
C LYS A 274 18.70 -8.65 -26.95
N TYR A 275 18.10 -7.55 -27.39
CA TYR A 275 18.29 -6.24 -26.76
C TYR A 275 17.47 -6.03 -25.48
N TYR A 276 16.40 -6.82 -25.31
CA TYR A 276 15.52 -6.72 -24.13
C TYR A 276 15.94 -7.67 -23.00
N GLU A 277 16.56 -8.82 -23.31
CA GLU A 277 17.10 -9.72 -22.30
C GLU A 277 18.25 -9.08 -21.51
N ASP A 278 19.22 -8.45 -22.18
CA ASP A 278 20.37 -7.82 -21.53
C ASP A 278 19.98 -6.66 -20.60
N ASN A 279 18.94 -5.89 -20.94
CA ASN A 279 18.42 -4.81 -20.09
C ASN A 279 17.52 -5.30 -18.94
N PHE A 280 16.91 -6.48 -19.10
CA PHE A 280 16.07 -7.07 -18.05
C PHE A 280 16.92 -7.74 -16.97
N GLU A 281 18.05 -8.36 -17.31
CA GLU A 281 19.01 -8.86 -16.32
C GLU A 281 19.56 -7.74 -15.43
N LEU A 282 19.78 -6.54 -15.98
CA LEU A 282 20.17 -5.34 -15.21
C LEU A 282 19.07 -4.88 -14.23
N TYR A 283 17.80 -4.96 -14.61
CA TYR A 283 16.68 -4.65 -13.70
C TYR A 283 16.47 -5.75 -12.65
N VAL A 284 16.63 -7.03 -13.00
CA VAL A 284 16.56 -8.15 -12.04
C VAL A 284 17.74 -8.11 -11.05
N GLN A 285 18.93 -7.69 -11.48
CA GLN A 285 20.06 -7.42 -10.58
C GLN A 285 19.79 -6.26 -9.61
N SER A 286 18.95 -5.28 -9.95
CA SER A 286 18.48 -4.28 -8.98
C SER A 286 17.42 -4.81 -8.00
N GLY A 287 16.83 -5.98 -8.29
CA GLY A 287 16.10 -6.82 -7.33
C GLY A 287 16.98 -7.37 -6.19
N SER A 288 18.30 -7.21 -6.27
CA SER A 288 19.23 -7.48 -5.16
C SER A 288 18.92 -6.68 -3.91
N LEU A 289 18.18 -5.57 -3.98
CA LEU A 289 17.70 -4.85 -2.80
C LEU A 289 16.61 -5.64 -2.06
N LEU A 290 15.79 -6.42 -2.76
CA LEU A 290 14.79 -7.31 -2.19
C LEU A 290 15.43 -8.58 -1.62
N ASP A 291 16.46 -9.14 -2.28
CA ASP A 291 17.27 -10.22 -1.71
C ASP A 291 18.11 -9.75 -0.50
N LEU A 292 18.59 -8.50 -0.53
CA LEU A 292 19.26 -7.87 0.61
C LEU A 292 18.27 -7.70 1.76
N MET A 293 17.04 -7.23 1.48
CA MET A 293 15.97 -7.11 2.46
C MET A 293 15.53 -8.48 3.01
N ASP A 294 15.40 -9.51 2.18
CA ASP A 294 15.06 -10.88 2.62
C ASP A 294 16.20 -11.51 3.43
N SER A 295 17.47 -11.24 3.08
CA SER A 295 18.62 -11.66 3.89
C SER A 295 18.67 -10.93 5.24
N HIS A 296 18.38 -9.62 5.26
CA HIS A 296 18.31 -8.82 6.48
C HIS A 296 17.12 -9.24 7.34
N PHE A 297 15.97 -9.54 6.73
CA PHE A 297 14.75 -9.96 7.40
C PHE A 297 14.89 -11.38 7.97
N SER A 298 15.45 -12.33 7.21
CA SER A 298 15.77 -13.68 7.70
C SER A 298 16.84 -13.67 8.80
N CYS A 299 17.87 -12.83 8.66
CA CYS A 299 18.89 -12.63 9.69
C CYS A 299 18.28 -12.01 10.97
N TRP A 300 17.39 -11.03 10.82
CA TRP A 300 16.70 -10.39 11.93
C TRP A 300 15.73 -11.34 12.64
N ILE A 301 14.91 -12.12 11.91
CA ILE A 301 14.03 -13.16 12.47
C ILE A 301 14.83 -14.20 13.25
N ASN A 302 15.93 -14.70 12.69
CA ASN A 302 16.76 -15.69 13.38
C ASN A 302 17.49 -15.11 14.61
N ARG A 303 17.86 -13.83 14.59
CA ARG A 303 18.43 -13.14 15.77
C ARG A 303 17.41 -12.77 16.84
N SER A 304 16.16 -12.53 16.47
CA SER A 304 15.10 -12.10 17.41
C SER A 304 14.34 -13.25 18.07
N LYS A 305 14.31 -14.45 17.47
CA LYS A 305 13.78 -15.69 18.09
C LYS A 305 14.21 -15.92 19.54
N PRO A 306 15.51 -15.85 19.93
CA PRO A 306 15.92 -16.07 21.32
C PRO A 306 15.45 -14.96 22.28
N ILE A 307 15.22 -13.74 21.78
CA ILE A 307 14.75 -12.59 22.58
C ILE A 307 13.26 -12.74 22.87
N PHE A 308 12.45 -13.09 21.86
CA PHE A 308 11.03 -13.35 22.04
C PHE A 308 10.77 -14.57 22.93
N CYS A 309 11.57 -15.64 22.82
CA CYS A 309 11.48 -16.79 23.73
C CYS A 309 11.79 -16.40 25.18
N LYS A 310 12.77 -15.51 25.44
CA LYS A 310 13.09 -15.04 26.79
C LYS A 310 12.00 -14.14 27.37
N VAL A 311 11.44 -13.22 26.56
CA VAL A 311 10.36 -12.32 27.01
C VAL A 311 9.08 -13.11 27.30
N TYR A 312 8.73 -14.09 26.47
CA TYR A 312 7.59 -14.98 26.70
C TYR A 312 7.74 -15.81 27.99
N TRP A 313 8.96 -16.31 28.27
CA TRP A 313 9.25 -17.03 29.52
C TRP A 313 9.18 -16.14 30.76
N ILE A 314 9.64 -14.89 30.67
CA ILE A 314 9.57 -13.94 31.79
C ILE A 314 8.10 -13.59 32.10
N ILE A 315 7.28 -13.35 31.08
CA ILE A 315 5.85 -13.04 31.24
C ILE A 315 5.07 -14.25 31.81
N ARG A 316 5.46 -15.48 31.47
CA ARG A 316 4.85 -16.70 32.03
C ARG A 316 5.28 -17.00 33.47
N LEU A 317 6.36 -16.41 33.95
CA LEU A 317 6.84 -16.57 35.34
C LEU A 317 6.28 -15.49 36.28
N THR A 318 5.74 -14.40 35.74
CA THR A 318 5.17 -13.28 36.52
C THR A 318 3.64 -13.25 36.58
N CYS A 319 2.97 -14.18 35.90
CA CYS A 319 1.52 -14.43 35.99
C CYS A 319 1.27 -15.83 36.55
#